data_AF-A0A251W990-F1
#
_entry.id   AF-A0A251W990-F1
#
_cell.length_a   1.000
_cell.length_b   1.000
_cell.length_c   1.000
_cell.angle_alpha   90.00
_cell.angle_beta   90.00
_cell.angle_gamma   90.00
#
_symmetry.space_group_name_H-M   'P 1'
#
loop_
_entity.id
_entity.type
_entity.pdbx_description
1 polymer ?
#
loop_
_entity_poly.entity_id
_entity_poly.type
_entity_poly.pdbx_seq_one_letter_code
_entity_poly.pdbx_strand_id
1 'polypeptide(L)' 'MFIGFDDLDRAIEDFRKPLQFYLLGTREEVQSTINQLQVLRFSERIRWSPPVPVPGSDWQYVSKMQRDRAVESRPMD' A
#
# COMPACT_ATOMS: atom_id res chain seq x y z
N MET A 1 -21.34 -36.89 -23.74
CA MET A 1 -20.88 -35.50 -23.54
C MET A 1 -20.05 -35.51 -22.27
N PHE A 2 -18.73 -35.54 -22.41
CA PHE A 2 -17.81 -35.41 -21.28
C PHE A 2 -17.64 -33.92 -21.00
N ILE A 3 -17.97 -33.50 -19.78
CA ILE A 3 -17.62 -32.16 -19.29
C ILE A 3 -16.34 -32.35 -18.49
N GLY A 4 -15.20 -32.10 -19.14
CA GLY A 4 -13.90 -32.06 -18.47
C GLY A 4 -13.86 -30.82 -17.59
N PHE A 5 -13.75 -31.03 -16.27
CA PHE A 5 -13.41 -29.98 -15.32
C PHE A 5 -11.88 -29.88 -15.21
N ASP A 6 -11.19 -29.67 -16.34
CA ASP A 6 -9.72 -29.58 -16.43
C ASP A 6 -9.21 -28.13 -16.33
N ASP A 7 -9.96 -27.23 -15.69
CA ASP A 7 -9.53 -25.83 -15.53
C ASP A 7 -9.86 -25.26 -14.13
N LEU A 8 -10.00 -26.14 -13.14
CA LEU A 8 -10.09 -25.76 -11.73
C LEU A 8 -8.70 -25.64 -11.05
N ASP A 9 -7.64 -25.56 -11.85
CA ASP A 9 -6.27 -25.31 -11.42
C ASP A 9 -5.85 -23.84 -11.55
N ARG A 10 -6.82 -22.94 -11.80
CA ARG A 10 -6.68 -21.55 -11.33
C ARG A 10 -6.83 -21.57 -9.82
N ALA A 11 -5.77 -22.03 -9.16
CA ALA A 11 -5.42 -21.65 -7.80
C ALA A 11 -5.80 -20.17 -7.65
N ILE A 12 -6.75 -19.95 -6.77
CA ILE A 12 -7.22 -18.64 -6.35
C ILE A 12 -5.95 -17.86 -5.96
N GLU A 13 -5.41 -17.06 -6.89
CA GLU A 13 -4.43 -16.01 -6.63
C GLU A 13 -5.13 -14.89 -5.86
N ASP A 14 -5.66 -15.25 -4.70
CA ASP A 14 -6.02 -14.28 -3.69
C ASP A 14 -4.94 -14.34 -2.61
N PHE A 15 -4.80 -13.26 -1.86
CA PHE A 15 -3.90 -13.03 -0.73
C PHE A 15 -2.47 -12.55 -1.04
N ARG A 16 -2.10 -11.27 -0.93
CA ARG A 16 -2.78 -10.04 -0.47
C ARG A 16 -1.99 -8.89 -1.10
N LYS A 17 -2.59 -8.04 -1.94
CA LYS A 17 -1.96 -6.74 -2.21
C LYS A 17 -1.69 -6.08 -0.85
N PRO A 18 -0.47 -5.57 -0.58
CA PRO A 18 -0.18 -4.98 0.72
C PRO A 18 -1.21 -3.88 0.99
N LEU A 19 -1.69 -3.81 2.23
CA LEU A 19 -2.60 -2.73 2.65
C LEU A 19 -1.95 -1.39 2.31
N GLN A 20 -2.69 -0.55 1.60
CA GLN A 20 -2.26 0.78 1.18
C GLN A 20 -3.26 1.80 1.70
N PHE A 21 -2.75 2.82 2.38
CA PHE A 21 -3.53 4.01 2.71
C PHE A 21 -3.09 5.16 1.81
N TYR A 22 -4.05 5.98 1.42
CA TYR A 22 -3.82 7.20 0.66
C TYR A 22 -4.33 8.38 1.49
N LEU A 23 -3.48 9.39 1.63
CA LEU A 23 -3.87 10.69 2.16
C LEU A 23 -4.03 11.65 0.99
N LEU A 24 -5.13 12.41 0.96
CA LEU A 24 -5.43 13.41 -0.06
C LEU A 24 -5.87 14.69 0.64
N GLY A 25 -5.29 15.82 0.24
CA GLY A 25 -5.59 17.12 0.81
C GLY A 25 -4.62 18.18 0.30
N THR A 26 -4.53 19.32 0.97
CA THR A 26 -3.43 20.26 0.74
C THR A 26 -2.08 19.65 1.13
N ARG A 27 -0.98 20.25 0.65
CA ARG A 27 0.37 19.77 0.98
C ARG A 27 0.60 19.76 2.50
N GLU A 28 0.16 20.82 3.17
CA GLU A 28 0.32 21.04 4.60
C GLU A 28 -0.48 20.01 5.42
N GLU A 29 -1.74 19.76 5.05
CA GLU A 29 -2.60 18.77 5.70
C GLU A 29 -2.06 17.36 5.58
N VAL A 30 -1.63 16.97 4.37
CA VAL A 30 -1.05 15.64 4.13
C VAL A 30 0.23 15.47 4.93
N GLN A 31 1.14 16.46 4.93
CA GLN A 31 2.39 16.38 5.67
C GLN A 31 2.16 16.37 7.19
N SER A 32 1.25 17.20 7.70
CA SER A 32 0.90 17.24 9.12
C SER A 32 0.35 15.89 9.60
N THR A 33 -0.52 15.27 8.80
CA THR A 33 -1.09 13.96 9.10
C THR A 33 -0.02 12.86 9.12
N ILE A 34 0.92 12.85 8.16
CA ILE A 34 2.05 11.91 8.15
C ILE A 34 2.86 12.05 9.44
N ASN A 35 3.19 13.27 9.83
CA ASN A 35 3.98 13.54 11.03
C ASN A 35 3.28 13.02 12.29
N GLN A 36 1.96 13.26 12.42
CA GLN A 36 1.16 12.74 13.54
C GLN A 36 1.13 11.21 13.57
N LEU A 37 0.92 10.55 12.44
CA LEU A 37 0.89 9.09 12.35
C LEU A 37 2.25 8.46 12.66
N GLN A 38 3.35 9.13 12.29
CA GLN A 38 4.70 8.72 12.65
C GLN A 38 4.97 8.82 14.16
N VAL A 39 4.56 9.92 14.80
CA VAL A 39 4.70 10.12 16.25
C VAL A 39 3.94 9.04 17.03
N LEU A 40 2.73 8.68 16.58
CA LEU A 40 1.91 7.64 17.19
C LEU A 40 2.47 6.22 17.00
N ARG A 41 3.60 6.06 16.28
CA ARG A 41 4.13 4.77 15.83
C ARG A 41 3.04 3.88 15.25
N PHE A 42 2.14 4.47 14.46
CA PHE A 42 1.08 3.74 13.78
C PHE A 42 1.75 2.76 12.81
N SER A 43 2.02 1.54 13.30
CA SER A 43 2.82 0.47 12.71
C SER A 43 4.28 0.84 12.37
N GLU A 44 5.23 0.24 13.10
CA GLU A 44 6.69 0.48 12.99
C GLU A 44 7.33 0.06 11.64
N ARG A 45 6.55 -0.51 10.72
CA ARG A 45 7.00 -0.95 9.39
C ARG A 45 6.27 -0.24 8.26
N ILE A 46 5.89 1.02 8.47
CA ILE A 46 5.21 1.85 7.49
C ILE A 46 6.16 2.92 6.95
N ARG A 47 6.21 3.05 5.62
CA ARG A 47 6.79 4.21 4.95
C ARG A 47 5.69 4.97 4.22
N TRP A 48 5.63 6.28 4.45
CA TRP A 48 4.84 7.21 3.66
C TRP A 48 5.71 7.75 2.53
N SER A 49 5.16 7.82 1.32
CA SER A 49 5.78 8.60 0.26
C SER A 49 5.73 10.09 0.63
N PRO A 50 6.65 10.93 0.13
CA PRO A 50 6.45 12.37 0.22
C PRO A 50 5.11 12.75 -0.45
N PRO A 51 4.44 13.82 0.01
CA PRO A 51 3.28 14.36 -0.69
C PRO A 51 3.66 14.75 -2.12
N VAL A 52 2.94 14.24 -3.11
CA VAL A 52 3.12 14.56 -4.53
C VAL A 52 1.87 15.26 -5.07
N PRO A 53 2.01 16.26 -5.95
CA PRO A 53 0.85 16.97 -6.51
C PRO A 53 0.01 16.03 -7.38
N VAL A 54 -1.31 16.18 -7.29
CA VAL A 54 -2.27 15.42 -8.12
C VAL A 54 -2.38 16.11 -9.49
N PRO A 55 -2.12 15.39 -10.61
CA PRO A 55 -2.27 15.97 -11.94
C PRO A 55 -3.68 16.51 -12.18
N GLY A 56 -3.78 17.74 -12.68
CA GLY A 56 -5.06 18.41 -12.94
C GLY A 56 -5.69 19.09 -11.72
N SER A 57 -4.97 19.17 -10.59
CA SER A 57 -5.41 19.90 -9.41
C SER A 57 -4.34 20.90 -8.96
N ASP A 58 -4.77 22.14 -8.69
CA ASP A 58 -3.85 23.21 -8.28
C ASP A 58 -3.51 23.19 -6.78
N TRP A 59 -4.24 22.39 -5.99
CA TRP A 59 -4.12 22.40 -4.54
C TRP A 59 -3.99 21.00 -3.92
N GLN A 60 -4.33 19.94 -4.66
CA GLN A 60 -4.33 18.59 -4.10
C GLN A 60 -2.96 17.92 -4.16
N TYR A 61 -2.59 17.30 -3.05
CA TYR A 61 -1.44 16.45 -2.89
C TYR A 61 -1.88 15.08 -2.39
N VAL A 62 -1.17 14.05 -2.83
CA VAL A 62 -1.38 12.66 -2.40
C VAL A 62 -0.12 12.11 -1.76
N SER A 63 -0.28 11.37 -0.68
CA SER A 63 0.77 10.51 -0.13
C SER A 63 0.26 9.10 0.03
N LYS A 64 1.13 8.13 -0.27
CA LYS A 64 0.85 6.71 -0.21
C LYS A 64 1.63 6.08 0.92
N MET A 65 0.92 5.32 1.74
CA MET A 65 1.52 4.41 2.71
C MET A 65 1.83 3.06 2.07
N GLN A 66 3.03 2.54 2.33
CA GLN A 66 3.42 1.17 2.01
C GLN A 66 4.00 0.49 3.25
N ARG A 67 3.66 -0.78 3.44
CA ARG A 67 4.29 -1.62 4.47
C ARG A 67 5.63 -2.12 3.94
N ASP A 68 6.70 -1.95 4.72
CA ASP A 68 7.96 -2.63 4.47
C ASP A 68 7.69 -4.15 4.55
N ARG A 69 7.70 -4.81 3.39
CA ARG A 69 7.75 -6.28 3.34
C ARG A 69 9.15 -6.63 3.82
N ALA A 70 9.28 -6.97 5.10
CA ALA A 70 10.47 -7.67 5.57
C ALA A 70 10.65 -8.84 4.59
N VAL A 71 11.77 -8.84 3.87
CA VAL A 71 12.17 -9.94 3.01
C VAL A 71 12.37 -11.11 3.96
N GLU A 72 11.36 -11.96 4.06
CA GLU A 72 11.51 -13.29 4.65
C GLU A 72 12.25 -14.12 3.59
N SER A 73 13.55 -13.84 3.45
CA SER A 73 14.47 -14.76 2.78
C SER A 73 14.54 -15.99 3.68
N ARG A 74 13.68 -16.96 3.40
CA ARG A 74 13.85 -18.34 3.87
C ARG A 74 15.27 -18.76 3.50
N PRO A 75 16.10 -19.24 4.45
CA PRO A 75 17.28 -20.00 4.07
C PRO A 75 16.77 -21.25 3.34
N MET A 76 17.27 -21.49 2.13
CA MET A 76 17.16 -22.77 1.46
C MET A 76 18.12 -23.72 2.19
N ASP A 77 17.58 -24.78 2.80
CA ASP A 77 18.33 -25.97 3.20
C ASP A 77 18.59 -26.86 1.97
#